data_AF-A0A6S7HIQ9-F1
#
_entry.id   AF-A0A6S7HIQ9-F1
#
_cell.length_a   1.000
_cell.length_b   1.000
_cell.length_c   1.000
_cell.angle_alpha   90.00
_cell.angle_beta   90.00
_cell.angle_gamma   90.00
#
_symmetry.space_group_name_H-M   'P 1'
#
loop_
_entity.id
_entity.type
_entity.pdbx_description
1 polymer ?
#
loop_
_entity_poly.entity_id
_entity_poly.type
_entity_poly.pdbx_seq_one_letter_code
_entity_poly.pdbx_strand_id
1 'polypeptide(L)'
;MAERPRGFGMTAELQKKKAGKYDPELEKQAIEFITSTTGQPLPGGFHESLKDGIILCNLANALKPGSIKKINESKMAFKMMENISNFLTVCQSLGVNKIDIFQTVDLYEAQNIPLVIYF
;
A
#
# COMPACT_ATOMS: atom_id res chain seq x y z
N MET A 1 28.80 -32.70 19.43
CA MET A 1 28.43 -31.33 19.80
C MET A 1 27.63 -30.73 18.65
N ALA A 2 26.53 -30.04 18.95
CA ALA A 2 25.63 -29.44 17.99
C ALA A 2 26.00 -27.98 17.75
N GLU A 3 26.32 -27.59 16.52
CA GLU A 3 26.44 -26.17 16.15
C GLU A 3 25.86 -25.93 14.75
N ARG A 4 24.74 -25.22 14.72
CA ARG A 4 23.95 -24.89 13.53
C ARG A 4 24.68 -23.81 12.70
N PRO A 5 24.74 -23.91 11.36
CA PRO A 5 25.23 -22.80 10.55
C PRO A 5 24.26 -21.61 10.65
N ARG A 6 24.79 -20.45 11.03
CA ARG A 6 24.07 -19.17 11.09
C ARG A 6 23.61 -18.81 9.69
N GLY A 7 22.29 -18.73 9.51
CA GLY A 7 21.66 -18.39 8.24
C GLY A 7 21.76 -16.91 7.88
N PHE A 8 21.45 -16.67 6.60
CA PHE A 8 21.03 -15.41 5.97
C PHE A 8 22.12 -14.42 5.53
N GLY A 9 22.84 -14.83 4.48
CA GLY A 9 23.39 -13.93 3.45
C GLY A 9 22.40 -13.65 2.30
N MET A 10 21.08 -13.66 2.55
CA MET A 10 20.02 -13.62 1.52
C MET A 10 19.25 -12.29 1.46
N THR A 11 19.61 -11.30 2.29
CA THR A 11 18.86 -10.04 2.42
C THR A 11 19.34 -8.95 1.46
N ALA A 12 20.62 -8.90 1.09
CA ALA A 12 21.17 -7.83 0.25
C ALA A 12 20.85 -8.00 -1.26
N GLU A 13 20.85 -9.23 -1.78
CA GLU A 13 20.54 -9.50 -3.19
C GLU A 13 19.03 -9.37 -3.47
N LEU A 14 18.19 -9.71 -2.48
CA LEU A 14 16.75 -9.52 -2.55
C LEU A 14 16.38 -8.03 -2.56
N GLN A 15 17.09 -7.20 -1.79
CA GLN A 15 16.90 -5.75 -1.76
C GLN A 15 17.32 -5.08 -3.08
N LYS A 16 18.43 -5.51 -3.70
CA LYS A 16 18.84 -4.99 -5.01
C LYS A 16 17.92 -5.41 -6.16
N LYS A 17 17.33 -6.61 -6.12
CA LYS A 17 16.27 -7.00 -7.08
C LYS A 17 14.93 -6.27 -6.84
N LYS A 18 14.62 -5.87 -5.59
CA LYS A 18 13.45 -5.03 -5.28
C LYS A 18 13.61 -3.59 -5.77
N ALA A 19 14.83 -3.05 -5.74
CA ALA A 19 15.11 -1.69 -6.21
C ALA A 19 15.00 -1.52 -7.74
N GLY A 20 15.19 -2.58 -8.52
CA GLY A 20 15.02 -2.55 -9.99
C GLY A 20 13.57 -2.46 -10.49
N LYS A 21 12.58 -2.40 -9.58
CA LYS A 21 11.14 -2.27 -9.90
C LYS A 21 10.50 -0.99 -9.37
N TYR A 22 11.25 -0.18 -8.62
CA TYR A 22 10.78 1.08 -8.07
C TYR A 22 11.10 2.20 -9.06
N ASP A 23 10.10 2.59 -9.84
CA ASP A 23 10.21 3.69 -10.78
C ASP A 23 9.71 4.98 -10.11
N PRO A 24 10.58 5.99 -9.90
CA PRO A 24 10.17 7.26 -9.30
C PRO A 24 9.15 8.01 -10.17
N GLU A 25 9.13 7.76 -11.48
CA GLU A 25 8.12 8.28 -12.40
C GLU A 25 6.74 7.64 -12.16
N LEU A 26 6.69 6.35 -11.85
CA LEU A 26 5.44 5.67 -11.51
C LEU A 26 4.94 6.08 -10.12
N GLU A 27 5.84 6.24 -9.16
CA GLU A 27 5.47 6.79 -7.85
C GLU A 27 4.81 8.17 -8.03
N LYS A 28 5.41 9.05 -8.83
CA LYS A 28 4.86 10.37 -9.10
C LYS A 28 3.48 10.30 -9.77
N GLN A 29 3.30 9.40 -10.74
CA GLN A 29 2.01 9.17 -11.38
C GLN A 29 0.96 8.65 -10.39
N ALA A 30 1.32 7.72 -9.51
CA ALA A 30 0.44 7.22 -8.46
C ALA A 30 0.07 8.35 -7.47
N ILE A 31 1.03 9.15 -7.04
CA ILE A 31 0.79 10.35 -6.20
C ILE A 31 -0.19 11.31 -6.87
N GLU A 32 0.04 11.61 -8.15
CA GLU A 32 -0.80 12.52 -8.93
C GLU A 32 -2.21 11.95 -9.10
N PHE A 33 -2.34 10.65 -9.42
CA PHE A 33 -3.61 9.95 -9.53
C PHE A 33 -4.40 9.98 -8.21
N ILE A 34 -3.75 9.66 -7.09
CA ILE A 34 -4.37 9.69 -5.77
C ILE A 34 -4.81 11.12 -5.42
N THR A 35 -3.95 12.11 -5.66
CA THR A 35 -4.23 13.51 -5.36
C THR A 35 -5.36 14.05 -6.24
N SER A 36 -5.36 13.72 -7.53
CA SER A 36 -6.38 14.14 -8.49
C SER A 36 -7.74 13.49 -8.21
N THR A 37 -7.74 12.26 -7.71
CA THR A 37 -8.97 11.51 -7.44
C THR A 37 -9.56 11.84 -6.06
N THR A 38 -8.72 11.94 -5.03
CA THR A 38 -9.15 12.28 -3.66
C THR A 38 -9.33 13.79 -3.44
N GLY A 39 -8.71 14.62 -4.28
CA GLY A 39 -8.65 16.07 -4.10
C GLY A 39 -7.75 16.51 -2.93
N GLN A 40 -6.98 15.59 -2.32
CA GLN A 40 -6.10 15.89 -1.20
C GLN A 40 -4.64 15.52 -1.53
N PRO A 41 -3.67 16.41 -1.29
CA PRO A 41 -2.27 16.09 -1.48
C PRO A 41 -1.79 15.10 -0.41
N LEU A 42 -0.84 14.24 -0.78
CA LEU A 42 -0.19 13.30 0.13
C LEU A 42 0.77 14.07 1.08
N PRO A 43 0.55 14.06 2.41
CA PRO A 43 1.44 14.72 3.34
C PRO A 43 2.70 13.87 3.54
N GLY A 44 3.74 14.14 2.74
CA GLY A 44 5.06 13.51 2.87
C GLY A 44 5.31 12.40 1.84
N GLY A 45 5.97 11.33 2.28
CA GLY A 45 6.33 10.20 1.40
C GLY A 45 5.14 9.30 1.07
N PHE A 46 5.13 8.70 -0.12
CA PHE A 46 4.05 7.85 -0.63
C PHE A 46 3.58 6.80 0.39
N HIS A 47 4.52 6.01 0.90
CA HIS A 47 4.22 4.99 1.91
C HIS A 47 3.65 5.59 3.20
N GLU A 48 4.25 6.66 3.74
CA GLU A 48 3.85 7.25 5.01
C GLU A 48 2.44 7.84 4.95
N SER A 49 2.12 8.52 3.86
CA SER A 49 0.80 9.09 3.63
C SER A 49 -0.29 8.02 3.46
N LEU A 50 0.04 6.87 2.86
CA LEU A 50 -0.92 5.78 2.61
C LEU A 50 -1.01 4.77 3.76
N LYS A 51 -0.01 4.71 4.64
CA LYS A 51 0.09 3.73 5.73
C LYS A 51 -1.10 3.71 6.69
N ASP A 52 -1.72 4.87 6.94
CA ASP A 52 -2.90 4.98 7.79
C ASP A 52 -4.17 4.44 7.12
N GLY A 53 -4.14 4.29 5.79
CA GLY A 53 -5.25 3.79 4.98
C GLY A 53 -6.41 4.77 4.82
N ILE A 54 -6.41 5.94 5.49
CA ILE A 54 -7.45 6.98 5.34
C ILE A 54 -7.53 7.47 3.90
N ILE A 55 -6.39 7.82 3.29
CA ILE A 55 -6.34 8.35 1.92
C ILE A 55 -6.79 7.28 0.91
N LEU A 56 -6.43 6.01 1.15
CA LEU A 56 -6.93 4.89 0.35
C LEU A 56 -8.44 4.73 0.49
N CYS A 57 -8.99 4.85 1.70
CA CYS A 57 -10.43 4.80 1.89
C CYS A 57 -11.15 5.94 1.14
N ASN A 58 -10.59 7.15 1.18
CA ASN A 58 -11.09 8.29 0.42
C ASN A 58 -11.00 8.04 -1.09
N LEU A 59 -9.91 7.44 -1.57
CA LEU A 59 -9.72 7.07 -2.97
C LEU A 59 -10.79 6.08 -3.42
N ALA A 60 -11.05 5.03 -2.64
CA ALA A 60 -12.12 4.08 -2.92
C ALA A 60 -13.50 4.76 -2.95
N ASN A 61 -13.77 5.69 -2.03
CA ASN A 61 -15.03 6.44 -2.03
C ASN A 61 -15.15 7.42 -3.21
N ALA A 62 -14.04 7.98 -3.69
CA ALA A 62 -14.02 8.81 -4.88
C ALA A 62 -14.28 8.00 -6.16
N LEU A 63 -13.70 6.79 -6.26
CA LEU A 63 -13.94 5.87 -7.37
C LEU A 63 -15.35 5.26 -7.35
N LYS A 64 -15.83 4.90 -6.16
CA LYS A 64 -17.16 4.31 -5.95
C LYS A 64 -17.80 4.92 -4.71
N PRO A 65 -18.68 5.92 -4.87
CA PRO A 65 -19.29 6.63 -3.75
C PRO A 65 -20.06 5.69 -2.83
N GLY A 66 -19.79 5.81 -1.52
CA GLY A 66 -20.44 5.01 -0.48
C GLY A 66 -19.86 3.63 -0.24
N SER A 67 -18.69 3.31 -0.81
CA SER A 67 -18.03 2.00 -0.63
C SER A 67 -17.50 1.77 0.78
N ILE A 68 -16.89 2.80 1.39
CA ILE A 68 -16.33 2.73 2.74
C ILE A 68 -17.04 3.76 3.60
N LYS A 69 -18.02 3.29 4.37
CA LYS A 69 -18.85 4.14 5.24
C LYS A 69 -18.12 4.61 6.50
N LYS A 70 -17.14 3.83 6.96
CA LYS A 70 -16.41 4.08 8.21
C LYS A 70 -14.92 4.05 7.94
N ILE A 71 -14.30 5.22 8.02
CA ILE A 71 -12.86 5.40 7.95
C ILE A 71 -12.36 5.56 9.38
N ASN A 72 -11.38 4.76 9.79
CA ASN A 72 -10.83 4.87 11.14
C ASN A 72 -9.69 5.88 11.14
N GLU A 73 -9.78 6.94 11.95
CA GLU A 73 -8.73 7.97 12.07
C GLU A 73 -7.76 7.69 13.25
N SER A 74 -7.90 6.53 13.88
CA SER A 74 -7.08 6.14 15.04
C SER A 74 -5.70 5.65 14.59
N LYS A 75 -4.66 6.13 15.27
CA LYS A 75 -3.26 5.69 15.05
C LYS A 75 -2.95 4.25 15.51
N MET A 76 -3.98 3.47 15.83
CA MET A 76 -3.81 2.08 16.28
C MET A 76 -3.55 1.20 15.07
N ALA A 77 -2.50 0.37 15.13
CA ALA A 77 -2.07 -0.49 14.02
C ALA A 77 -3.21 -1.29 13.38
N PHE A 78 -4.06 -1.93 14.19
CA PHE A 78 -5.18 -2.72 13.68
C PHE A 78 -6.23 -1.88 12.95
N LYS A 79 -6.40 -0.60 13.30
CA LYS A 79 -7.32 0.33 12.63
C LYS A 79 -6.80 0.80 11.28
N MET A 80 -5.50 1.08 11.21
CA MET A 80 -4.83 1.38 9.94
C MET A 80 -4.92 0.18 8.98
N MET A 81 -4.63 -1.03 9.47
CA MET A 81 -4.75 -2.27 8.70
C MET A 81 -6.19 -2.54 8.22
N GLU A 82 -7.19 -2.26 9.07
CA GLU A 82 -8.61 -2.36 8.75
C GLU A 82 -8.99 -1.41 7.59
N ASN A 83 -8.52 -0.16 7.62
CA ASN A 83 -8.73 0.80 6.53
C ASN A 83 -8.16 0.29 5.21
N ILE A 84 -6.91 -0.17 5.21
CA ILE A 84 -6.26 -0.70 4.01
C ILE A 84 -7.07 -1.91 3.49
N SER A 85 -7.42 -2.85 4.35
CA SER A 85 -8.22 -4.04 3.98
C SER A 85 -9.57 -3.66 3.35
N ASN A 86 -10.26 -2.64 3.88
CA ASN A 86 -11.50 -2.13 3.31
C ASN A 86 -11.28 -1.61 1.89
N PHE A 87 -10.22 -0.82 1.66
CA PHE A 87 -9.86 -0.37 0.31
C PHE A 87 -9.64 -1.54 -0.66
N LEU A 88 -8.86 -2.55 -0.27
CA LEU A 88 -8.60 -3.73 -1.11
C LEU A 88 -9.89 -4.49 -1.46
N THR A 89 -10.85 -4.53 -0.53
CA THR A 89 -12.16 -5.14 -0.75
C THR A 89 -12.97 -4.37 -1.80
N VAL A 90 -12.89 -3.03 -1.79
CA VAL A 90 -13.53 -2.19 -2.80
C VAL A 90 -12.88 -2.37 -4.16
N CYS A 91 -11.55 -2.40 -4.25
CA CYS A 91 -10.83 -2.68 -5.51
C CYS A 91 -11.26 -4.02 -6.12
N GLN A 92 -11.39 -5.07 -5.30
CA GLN A 92 -11.92 -6.35 -5.78
C GLN A 92 -13.35 -6.24 -6.29
N SER A 93 -14.21 -5.48 -5.59
CA SER A 93 -15.58 -5.22 -6.04
C SER A 93 -15.65 -4.38 -7.33
N LEU A 94 -14.61 -3.62 -7.65
CA LEU A 94 -14.48 -2.86 -8.89
C LEU A 94 -13.96 -3.70 -10.06
N GLY A 95 -13.58 -4.96 -9.81
CA GLY A 95 -13.09 -5.89 -10.84
C GLY A 95 -11.57 -5.94 -10.95
N VAL A 96 -10.83 -5.27 -10.05
CA VAL A 96 -9.37 -5.41 -10.00
C VAL A 96 -9.02 -6.81 -9.50
N ASN A 97 -8.08 -7.46 -10.19
CA ASN A 97 -7.75 -8.85 -9.96
C ASN A 97 -6.97 -9.02 -8.65
N LYS A 98 -7.24 -10.09 -7.89
CA LYS A 98 -6.57 -10.33 -6.59
C LYS A 98 -5.05 -10.45 -6.69
N ILE A 99 -4.55 -10.87 -7.86
CA ILE A 99 -3.12 -11.00 -8.15
C ILE A 99 -2.44 -9.66 -8.42
N ASP A 100 -3.23 -8.64 -8.76
CA ASP A 100 -2.79 -7.30 -9.14
C ASP A 100 -2.93 -6.33 -7.95
N ILE A 101 -3.83 -6.63 -7.02
CA ILE A 101 -4.01 -5.91 -5.76
C ILE A 101 -2.92 -6.29 -4.75
N PHE A 102 -2.33 -5.28 -4.11
CA PHE A 102 -1.38 -5.45 -3.00
C PHE A 102 -2.06 -5.94 -1.71
N GLN A 103 -1.28 -6.46 -0.75
CA GLN A 103 -1.80 -6.85 0.56
C GLN A 103 -1.55 -5.78 1.62
N THR A 104 -2.33 -5.82 2.70
CA THR A 104 -2.18 -4.89 3.82
C THR A 104 -0.74 -4.84 4.36
N VAL A 105 -0.04 -5.97 4.41
CA VAL A 105 1.36 -6.05 4.86
C VAL A 105 2.34 -5.41 3.88
N ASP A 106 2.04 -5.43 2.57
CA ASP A 106 2.90 -4.84 1.54
C ASP A 106 3.03 -3.33 1.72
N LEU A 107 1.91 -2.69 2.06
CA LEU A 107 1.86 -1.28 2.38
C LEU A 107 2.25 -1.03 3.84
N TYR A 108 1.58 -1.63 4.83
CA TYR A 108 1.76 -1.26 6.24
C TYR A 108 3.16 -1.54 6.79
N GLU A 109 3.76 -2.69 6.43
CA GLU A 109 5.13 -3.06 6.83
C GLU A 109 6.18 -2.68 5.78
N ALA A 110 5.76 -1.99 4.70
CA ALA A 110 6.61 -1.71 3.54
C ALA A 110 7.30 -2.96 2.97
N GLN A 111 6.66 -4.13 3.06
CA GLN A 111 7.20 -5.38 2.51
C GLN A 111 7.38 -5.29 0.99
N ASN A 112 6.46 -4.62 0.28
CA ASN A 112 6.47 -4.53 -1.17
C ASN A 112 5.81 -3.25 -1.71
N ILE A 113 6.36 -2.09 -1.34
CA ILE A 113 5.90 -0.78 -1.84
C ILE A 113 5.83 -0.68 -3.37
N PRO A 114 6.76 -1.27 -4.17
CA PRO A 114 6.63 -1.24 -5.62
C PRO A 114 5.28 -1.77 -6.10
N LEU A 115 4.78 -2.88 -5.54
CA LEU A 115 3.46 -3.43 -5.90
C LEU A 115 2.32 -2.44 -5.62
N VAL A 116 2.46 -1.63 -4.57
CA VAL A 116 1.50 -0.57 -4.20
C VAL A 116 1.59 0.64 -5.14
N ILE A 117 2.59 0.73 -6.01
CA ILE A 117 2.69 1.79 -7.02
C ILE A 117 2.02 1.37 -8.33
N TYR A 118 1.88 0.06 -8.59
CA TYR A 118 1.34 -0.49 -9.84
C TYR A 118 -0.19 -0.72 -9.87
N PHE A 119 -0.92 -0.44 -8.78
CA PHE A 119 -2.39 -0.64 -8.71
C PHE A 119 -3.18 0.44 -9.46
#